data_AF-A0A929D520-F1
#
_entry.id   AF-A0A929D520-F1
#
_cell.length_a   1.000
_cell.length_b   1.000
_cell.length_c   1.000
_cell.angle_alpha   90.00
_cell.angle_beta   90.00
_cell.angle_gamma   90.00
#
_symmetry.space_group_name_H-M   'P 1'
#
loop_
_entity.id
_entity.type
_entity.pdbx_description
1 polymer ?
#
loop_
_entity_poly.entity_id
_entity_poly.type
_entity_poly.pdbx_seq_one_letter_code
_entity_poly.pdbx_strand_id
1 'polypeptide(L)'
;MKAVRVLILLALGSVAVTGTGCMGNAAPQGFSGVVSAGDTLIVGTSDGRVLVVEQDARASGSAFPSRGEWEYAITTPSRGFGCSSSEVAATVYGAPVVGGGQICVGTYEGKVLMLDAESREANLAFPQVRSGEWVYPRADDKLGPIVGSPAVAADTVFVS
;
A
#
# COMPACT_ATOMS: atom_id res chain seq x y z
N MET A 1 22.44 -40.57 36.21
CA MET A 1 21.37 -39.56 36.42
C MET A 1 21.65 -38.19 35.78
N LYS A 2 22.89 -37.65 35.81
CA LYS A 2 23.20 -36.34 35.19
C LYS A 2 23.09 -36.36 33.65
N ALA A 3 23.62 -37.39 32.99
CA ALA A 3 23.56 -37.52 31.53
C ALA A 3 22.12 -37.63 30.99
N VAL A 4 21.26 -38.38 31.68
CA VAL A 4 19.83 -38.52 31.32
C VAL A 4 19.09 -37.19 31.42
N ARG A 5 19.39 -36.37 32.44
CA ARG A 5 18.81 -35.02 32.57
C ARG A 5 19.26 -34.06 31.47
N VAL A 6 20.53 -34.15 31.06
CA VAL A 6 21.07 -33.34 29.95
C VAL A 6 20.45 -33.74 28.62
N LEU A 7 20.28 -35.04 28.37
CA LEU A 7 19.59 -35.56 27.18
C LEU A 7 18.12 -35.14 27.11
N ILE A 8 17.41 -35.15 28.25
CA ILE A 8 16.02 -34.69 28.32
C ILE A 8 15.92 -33.18 28.05
N LEU A 9 16.85 -32.37 28.58
CA LEU A 9 16.87 -30.93 28.35
C LEU A 9 17.20 -30.58 26.89
N LEU A 10 18.12 -31.31 26.25
CA LEU A 10 18.43 -31.16 24.83
C LEU A 10 17.25 -31.56 23.94
N ALA A 11 16.54 -32.64 24.30
CA ALA A 11 15.35 -33.08 23.58
C ALA A 11 14.16 -32.11 23.74
N LEU A 12 13.96 -31.54 24.93
CA LEU A 12 12.94 -30.49 25.12
C LEU A 12 13.33 -29.20 24.38
N GLY A 13 14.61 -28.83 24.37
CA GLY A 13 15.11 -27.68 23.64
C GLY A 13 14.93 -27.81 22.13
N SER A 14 15.20 -28.99 21.57
CA SER A 14 15.01 -29.23 20.13
C SER A 14 13.53 -29.21 19.72
N VAL A 15 12.62 -29.74 20.54
CA VAL A 15 11.16 -29.67 20.31
C VAL A 15 10.63 -28.23 20.41
N ALA A 16 11.18 -27.42 21.32
CA ALA A 16 10.81 -26.00 21.43
C ALA A 16 11.27 -25.16 20.23
N VAL A 17 12.41 -25.50 19.62
CA VAL A 17 12.96 -24.79 18.46
C VAL A 17 12.25 -25.17 17.15
N THR A 18 11.78 -26.41 17.02
CA THR A 18 11.03 -26.84 15.82
C THR A 18 9.55 -26.44 15.85
N GLY A 19 8.98 -26.16 17.03
CA GLY A 19 7.59 -25.71 17.18
C GLY A 19 7.33 -24.25 16.80
N THR A 20 8.36 -23.43 16.59
CA THR A 20 8.22 -22.01 16.22
C THR A 20 8.50 -21.73 14.74
N GLY A 21 8.85 -22.76 13.96
CA GLY A 21 9.06 -22.64 12.53
C GLY A 21 7.74 -22.50 11.77
N CYS A 22 7.49 -21.31 11.22
CA CYS A 22 6.37 -20.96 10.34
C CYS A 22 5.02 -20.58 10.99
N MET A 23 5.02 -19.86 12.11
CA MET A 23 3.87 -19.04 12.52
C MET A 23 3.94 -17.59 12.00
N GLY A 24 4.71 -17.35 10.94
CA GLY A 24 4.69 -16.07 10.23
C GLY A 24 3.65 -16.16 9.12
N ASN A 25 2.53 -15.45 9.26
CA ASN A 25 1.65 -15.21 8.11
C ASN A 25 2.49 -14.63 6.98
N ALA A 26 2.36 -15.18 5.77
CA ALA A 26 3.02 -14.61 4.60
C ALA A 26 2.70 -13.11 4.54
N ALA A 27 3.75 -12.28 4.34
CA ALA A 27 3.55 -10.85 4.24
C ALA A 27 2.58 -10.57 3.08
N PRO A 28 1.62 -9.66 3.25
CA PRO A 28 0.79 -9.20 2.13
C PRO A 28 1.70 -8.76 0.98
N GLN A 29 1.45 -9.25 -0.24
CA GLN A 29 2.33 -8.97 -1.38
C GLN A 29 1.82 -7.84 -2.27
N GLY A 30 0.51 -7.54 -2.22
CA GLY A 30 -0.11 -6.52 -3.05
C GLY A 30 -0.14 -6.91 -4.53
N PHE A 31 -1.30 -6.86 -5.15
CA PHE A 31 -1.45 -7.02 -6.60
C PHE A 31 -2.60 -6.14 -7.03
N SER A 32 -2.38 -4.83 -6.92
CA SER A 32 -3.34 -3.86 -7.38
C SER A 32 -3.48 -3.92 -8.90
N GLY A 33 -4.69 -3.62 -9.37
CA GLY A 33 -5.00 -3.58 -10.79
C GLY A 33 -4.58 -2.26 -11.46
N VAL A 34 -5.01 -2.13 -12.71
CA VAL A 34 -4.89 -0.92 -13.51
C VAL A 34 -6.29 -0.40 -13.85
N VAL A 35 -6.45 0.92 -13.88
CA VAL A 35 -7.62 1.58 -14.44
C VAL A 35 -7.18 2.53 -15.55
N SER A 36 -7.93 2.57 -16.65
CA SER A 36 -7.71 3.53 -17.74
C SER A 36 -8.63 4.72 -17.54
N ALA A 37 -8.07 5.92 -17.67
CA ALA A 37 -8.77 7.20 -17.71
C ALA A 37 -8.40 7.90 -19.02
N GLY A 38 -9.04 7.49 -20.12
CA GLY A 38 -8.62 7.92 -21.47
C GLY A 38 -7.28 7.29 -21.86
N ASP A 39 -6.35 8.11 -22.32
CA ASP A 39 -5.01 7.67 -22.75
C ASP A 39 -4.04 7.44 -21.57
N THR A 40 -4.45 7.84 -20.37
CA THR A 40 -3.69 7.65 -19.13
C THR A 40 -4.08 6.34 -18.43
N LEU A 41 -3.10 5.59 -17.98
CA LEU A 41 -3.25 4.42 -17.10
C LEU A 41 -2.87 4.80 -15.67
N ILE A 42 -3.73 4.46 -14.72
CA ILE A 42 -3.46 4.58 -13.29
C ILE A 42 -3.25 3.18 -12.75
N VAL A 43 -2.05 2.92 -12.23
CA VAL A 43 -1.59 1.59 -11.82
C VAL A 43 -1.29 1.62 -10.33
N GLY A 44 -1.89 0.72 -9.56
CA GLY A 44 -1.37 0.40 -8.23
C GLY A 44 -0.32 -0.70 -8.32
N THR A 45 0.76 -0.60 -7.56
CA THR A 45 1.84 -1.59 -7.59
C THR A 45 1.90 -2.42 -6.32
N SER A 46 2.54 -3.59 -6.42
CA SER A 46 2.78 -4.49 -5.29
C SER A 46 3.66 -3.88 -4.19
N ASP A 47 4.53 -2.93 -4.55
CA ASP A 47 5.40 -2.21 -3.62
C ASP A 47 4.79 -0.92 -3.06
N GLY A 48 3.46 -0.77 -3.16
CA GLY A 48 2.74 0.30 -2.45
C GLY A 48 2.78 1.65 -3.14
N ARG A 49 2.89 1.68 -4.47
CA ARG A 49 2.87 2.93 -5.25
C ARG A 49 1.63 3.04 -6.12
N VAL A 50 1.29 4.28 -6.44
CA VAL A 50 0.37 4.65 -7.50
C VAL A 50 1.17 5.29 -8.60
N LEU A 51 1.06 4.78 -9.82
CA LEU A 51 1.70 5.31 -11.01
C LEU A 51 0.63 5.86 -11.94
N VAL A 52 0.92 7.01 -12.52
CA VAL A 52 0.19 7.57 -13.65
C VAL A 52 1.09 7.47 -14.86
N VAL A 53 0.64 6.73 -15.87
CA VAL A 53 1.42 6.29 -17.02
C VAL A 53 0.67 6.66 -18.29
N GLU A 54 1.35 7.31 -19.22
CA GLU A 54 0.78 7.73 -20.50
C GLU A 54 1.02 6.64 -21.55
N GLN A 55 -0.05 6.13 -22.16
CA GLN A 55 0.04 5.01 -23.11
C GLN A 55 0.92 5.34 -24.31
N ASP A 56 0.83 6.55 -24.85
CA ASP A 56 1.62 7.00 -25.99
C ASP A 56 3.12 7.10 -25.66
N ALA A 57 3.46 7.49 -24.43
CA ALA A 57 4.83 7.53 -23.96
C ALA A 57 5.42 6.10 -23.90
N ARG A 58 4.64 5.13 -23.41
CA ARG A 58 5.05 3.71 -23.40
C ARG A 58 5.15 3.13 -24.81
N ALA A 59 4.18 3.43 -25.67
CA ALA A 59 4.14 2.95 -27.07
C ALA A 59 5.31 3.49 -27.91
N SER A 60 5.77 4.71 -27.64
CA SER A 60 6.92 5.35 -28.30
C SER A 60 8.28 4.96 -27.69
N GLY A 61 8.30 4.16 -26.61
CA GLY A 61 9.53 3.73 -25.94
C GLY A 61 10.19 4.82 -25.08
N SER A 62 9.43 5.83 -24.65
CA SER A 62 9.94 6.90 -23.78
C SER A 62 10.31 6.35 -22.39
N ALA A 63 11.29 6.95 -21.72
CA ALA A 63 11.61 6.61 -20.33
C ALA A 63 10.47 7.02 -19.38
N PHE A 64 10.31 6.32 -18.26
CA PHE A 64 9.39 6.71 -17.19
C PHE A 64 10.18 7.38 -16.05
N PRO A 65 9.66 8.45 -15.42
CA PRO A 65 8.49 9.21 -15.85
C PRO A 65 8.79 10.12 -17.04
N SER A 66 7.81 10.32 -17.91
CA SER A 66 7.76 11.34 -18.97
C SER A 66 6.75 12.44 -18.62
N ARG A 67 6.43 13.34 -19.55
CA ARG A 67 5.52 14.47 -19.30
C ARG A 67 4.11 13.95 -18.94
N GLY A 68 3.55 14.43 -17.84
CA GLY A 68 2.23 14.02 -17.34
C GLY A 68 2.24 12.72 -16.53
N GLU A 69 3.38 12.02 -16.49
CA GLU A 69 3.54 10.79 -15.71
C GLU A 69 4.19 11.08 -14.36
N TRP A 70 3.75 10.34 -13.33
CA TRP A 70 4.32 10.44 -11.99
C TRP A 70 4.11 9.14 -11.22
N GLU A 71 4.84 9.01 -10.12
CA GLU A 71 4.64 7.95 -9.14
C GLU A 71 4.51 8.52 -7.74
N TYR A 72 3.72 7.87 -6.89
CA TYR A 72 3.55 8.26 -5.51
C TYR A 72 3.60 7.02 -4.61
N ALA A 73 4.54 7.03 -3.66
CA ALA A 73 4.65 5.99 -2.65
C ALA A 73 3.66 6.22 -1.50
N ILE A 74 2.79 5.25 -1.28
CA ILE A 74 1.91 5.20 -0.13
C ILE A 74 2.66 4.47 0.98
N THR A 75 2.91 5.17 2.08
CA THR A 75 3.58 4.59 3.24
C THR A 75 2.65 4.49 4.42
N THR A 76 2.95 3.55 5.30
CA THR A 76 2.32 3.45 6.61
C THR A 76 3.37 3.55 7.72
N PRO A 77 3.02 4.17 8.86
CA PRO A 77 3.89 4.17 10.02
C PRO A 77 4.11 2.73 10.51
N SER A 78 5.36 2.34 10.61
CA SER A 78 5.80 1.12 11.29
C SER A 78 6.40 1.49 12.63
N ARG A 79 6.03 0.75 13.67
CA ARG A 79 6.64 0.89 15.00
C ARG A 79 8.03 0.27 14.95
N GLY A 80 9.05 1.13 14.94
CA GLY A 80 10.44 0.73 15.15
C GLY A 80 10.68 0.28 16.59
N PHE A 81 11.80 -0.39 16.82
CA PHE A 81 12.28 -0.65 18.17
C PHE A 81 12.88 0.64 18.75
N GLY A 82 12.15 1.32 19.65
CA GLY A 82 12.56 2.57 20.30
C GLY A 82 11.73 3.79 19.90
N CYS A 83 12.28 5.00 20.08
CA CYS A 83 11.61 6.27 19.73
C CYS A 83 11.73 6.64 18.23
N SER A 84 12.12 5.71 17.36
CA SER A 84 12.18 5.95 15.92
C SER A 84 10.86 5.56 15.25
N SER A 85 10.23 6.52 14.57
CA SER A 85 9.20 6.22 13.57
C SER A 85 9.90 5.82 12.27
N SER A 86 9.51 4.68 11.71
CA SER A 86 9.93 4.24 10.38
C SER A 86 8.70 4.14 9.51
N GLU A 87 8.82 4.43 8.23
CA GLU A 87 7.76 4.26 7.25
C GLU A 87 8.05 3.03 6.41
N VAL A 88 7.01 2.22 6.19
CA VAL A 88 7.07 1.05 5.29
C VAL A 88 6.05 1.25 4.17
N ALA A 89 6.32 0.68 3.00
CA ALA A 89 5.37 0.68 1.90
C ALA A 89 4.03 0.06 2.35
N ALA A 90 2.94 0.74 2.01
CA ALA A 90 1.60 0.22 2.20
C ALA A 90 1.33 -0.89 1.19
N THR A 91 0.51 -1.87 1.55
CA THR A 91 0.10 -2.90 0.59
C THR A 91 -1.20 -2.48 -0.11
N VAL A 92 -1.24 -2.55 -1.44
CA VAL A 92 -2.44 -2.23 -2.22
C VAL A 92 -2.91 -3.48 -2.99
N TYR A 93 -4.17 -3.87 -2.80
CA TYR A 93 -4.80 -5.00 -3.49
C TYR A 93 -5.90 -4.57 -4.47
N GLY A 94 -6.73 -3.60 -4.08
CA GLY A 94 -7.76 -3.06 -4.94
C GLY A 94 -7.18 -2.24 -6.08
N ALA A 95 -7.79 -2.29 -7.27
CA ALA A 95 -7.46 -1.38 -8.35
C ALA A 95 -7.84 0.06 -7.95
N PRO A 96 -7.03 1.08 -8.27
CA PRO A 96 -7.43 2.47 -8.06
C PRO A 96 -8.72 2.77 -8.82
N VAL A 97 -9.47 3.77 -8.35
CA VAL A 97 -10.63 4.31 -9.06
C VAL A 97 -10.46 5.80 -9.26
N VAL A 98 -10.83 6.30 -10.44
CA VAL A 98 -10.78 7.72 -10.78
C VAL A 98 -12.18 8.30 -10.72
N GLY A 99 -12.34 9.42 -10.02
CA GLY A 99 -13.62 10.14 -9.92
C GLY A 99 -13.40 11.62 -9.63
N GLY A 100 -14.04 12.51 -10.39
CA GLY A 100 -13.93 13.95 -10.18
C GLY A 100 -12.51 14.52 -10.32
N GLY A 101 -11.64 13.89 -11.13
CA GLY A 101 -10.23 14.28 -11.28
C GLY A 101 -9.30 13.75 -10.19
N GLN A 102 -9.83 13.00 -9.21
CA GLN A 102 -9.09 12.44 -8.10
C GLN A 102 -8.93 10.92 -8.25
N ILE A 103 -7.88 10.38 -7.65
CA ILE A 103 -7.54 8.96 -7.64
C ILE A 103 -7.77 8.43 -6.23
N CYS A 104 -8.68 7.47 -6.08
CA CYS A 104 -8.96 6.82 -4.81
C CYS A 104 -8.30 5.45 -4.72
N VAL A 105 -7.64 5.19 -3.58
CA VAL A 105 -6.92 3.95 -3.30
C VAL A 105 -7.23 3.46 -1.90
N GLY A 106 -7.52 2.16 -1.78
CA GLY A 106 -7.62 1.47 -0.49
C GLY A 106 -6.35 0.66 -0.21
N THR A 107 -5.85 0.73 1.02
CA THR A 107 -4.68 -0.02 1.47
C THR A 107 -5.07 -1.16 2.41
N TYR A 108 -4.27 -2.22 2.41
CA TYR A 108 -4.43 -3.37 3.30
C TYR A 108 -4.29 -3.01 4.79
N GLU A 109 -3.62 -1.90 5.09
CA GLU A 109 -3.49 -1.38 6.45
C GLU A 109 -4.77 -0.66 6.93
N GLY A 110 -5.78 -0.56 6.07
CA GLY A 110 -7.10 -0.02 6.38
C GLY A 110 -7.20 1.48 6.24
N LYS A 111 -6.42 2.05 5.31
CA LYS A 111 -6.49 3.45 4.90
C LYS A 111 -7.12 3.57 3.53
N VAL A 112 -7.91 4.61 3.34
CA VAL A 112 -8.44 5.06 2.06
C VAL A 112 -7.82 6.43 1.79
N LEU A 113 -7.17 6.57 0.65
CA LEU A 113 -6.55 7.81 0.21
C LEU A 113 -7.33 8.33 -0.99
N MET A 114 -7.56 9.65 -1.02
CA MET A 114 -7.99 10.38 -2.19
C MET A 114 -6.86 11.32 -2.59
N LEU A 115 -6.27 11.06 -3.75
CA LEU A 115 -5.13 11.76 -4.30
C LEU A 115 -5.59 12.70 -5.42
N ASP A 116 -4.99 13.87 -5.51
CA ASP A 116 -5.20 14.83 -6.58
C ASP A 116 -4.05 14.71 -7.57
N ALA A 117 -4.36 14.41 -8.84
CA ALA A 117 -3.33 14.09 -9.82
C ALA A 117 -2.38 15.27 -10.07
N GLU A 118 -2.88 16.50 -10.10
CA GLU A 118 -2.07 17.71 -10.30
C GLU A 118 -1.09 17.91 -9.13
N SER A 119 -1.55 17.69 -7.90
CA SER A 119 -0.72 17.78 -6.69
C SER A 119 0.40 16.73 -6.69
N ARG A 120 0.15 15.52 -7.19
CA ARG A 120 1.15 14.46 -7.31
C ARG A 120 2.15 14.74 -8.44
N GLU A 121 1.69 15.24 -9.59
CA GLU A 121 2.57 15.67 -10.70
C GLU A 121 3.50 16.80 -10.26
N ALA A 122 3.01 17.74 -9.47
CA ALA A 122 3.80 18.83 -8.89
C ALA A 122 4.69 18.41 -7.70
N ASN A 123 4.73 17.12 -7.35
CA ASN A 123 5.50 16.55 -6.24
C ASN A 123 5.26 17.29 -4.90
N LEU A 124 4.00 17.63 -4.63
CA LEU A 124 3.62 18.31 -3.38
C LEU A 124 3.51 17.31 -2.23
N ALA A 125 3.62 17.80 -0.99
CA ALA A 125 3.35 16.97 0.19
C ALA A 125 1.91 16.43 0.15
N PHE A 126 1.66 15.24 0.68
CA PHE A 126 0.30 14.73 0.87
C PHE A 126 -0.11 14.89 2.34
N PRO A 127 -1.36 15.27 2.66
CA PRO A 127 -2.44 15.67 1.75
C PRO A 127 -2.46 17.17 1.42
N GLN A 128 -2.79 17.51 0.18
CA GLN A 128 -3.19 18.84 -0.28
C GLN A 128 -4.70 19.04 -0.08
N VAL A 129 -5.09 19.42 1.15
CA VAL A 129 -6.51 19.57 1.55
C VAL A 129 -7.27 20.56 0.66
N ARG A 130 -6.61 21.62 0.15
CA ARG A 130 -7.23 22.62 -0.74
C ARG A 130 -7.58 22.04 -2.12
N SER A 131 -6.86 21.01 -2.56
CA SER A 131 -7.12 20.25 -3.79
C SER A 131 -8.08 19.08 -3.54
N GLY A 132 -8.69 19.01 -2.35
CA GLY A 132 -9.62 17.95 -1.98
C GLY A 132 -8.97 16.62 -1.64
N GLU A 133 -7.64 16.57 -1.44
CA GLU A 133 -6.97 15.34 -0.97
C GLU A 133 -7.33 15.04 0.48
N TRP A 134 -7.49 13.75 0.80
CA TRP A 134 -7.74 13.30 2.17
C TRP A 134 -7.31 11.85 2.38
N VAL A 135 -7.16 11.50 3.66
CA VAL A 135 -6.97 10.11 4.12
C VAL A 135 -8.01 9.78 5.18
N TYR A 136 -8.55 8.56 5.13
CA TYR A 136 -9.52 8.06 6.08
C TYR A 136 -9.21 6.59 6.47
N PRO A 137 -9.34 6.21 7.74
CA PRO A 137 -9.51 7.06 8.90
C PRO A 137 -8.29 7.96 9.12
N ARG A 138 -8.47 9.09 9.81
CA ARG A 138 -7.35 10.00 10.16
C ARG A 138 -6.50 9.38 11.28
N ALA A 139 -5.29 9.92 11.48
CA ALA A 139 -4.36 9.49 12.54
C ALA A 139 -4.10 7.96 12.51
N ASP A 140 -4.07 7.29 13.66
CA ASP A 140 -3.70 5.88 13.79
C ASP A 140 -4.88 4.90 13.61
N ASP A 141 -6.10 5.41 13.42
CA ASP A 141 -7.31 4.59 13.26
C ASP A 141 -7.32 3.82 11.92
N LYS A 142 -7.97 2.66 11.86
CA LYS A 142 -8.02 1.82 10.65
C LYS A 142 -9.35 1.08 10.51
N LEU A 143 -9.78 0.87 9.26
CA LEU A 143 -11.00 0.11 8.92
C LEU A 143 -10.81 -1.41 9.00
N GLY A 144 -9.57 -1.88 9.16
CA GLY A 144 -9.19 -3.26 8.86
C GLY A 144 -8.76 -3.40 7.40
N PRO A 145 -8.35 -4.60 6.97
CA PRO A 145 -7.81 -4.78 5.64
C PRO A 145 -8.79 -4.46 4.53
N ILE A 146 -8.38 -3.63 3.58
CA ILE A 146 -9.12 -3.33 2.35
C ILE A 146 -8.48 -4.12 1.23
N VAL A 147 -9.25 -5.01 0.61
CA VAL A 147 -8.76 -5.91 -0.44
C VAL A 147 -9.50 -5.65 -1.76
N GLY A 148 -10.76 -5.24 -1.69
CA GLY A 148 -11.54 -4.89 -2.87
C GLY A 148 -11.14 -3.54 -3.47
N SER A 149 -11.42 -3.39 -4.76
CA SER A 149 -11.28 -2.09 -5.44
C SER A 149 -12.27 -1.09 -4.85
N PRO A 150 -11.84 0.13 -4.47
CA PRO A 150 -12.76 1.19 -4.11
C PRO A 150 -13.74 1.50 -5.24
N ALA A 151 -14.95 1.95 -4.87
CA ALA A 151 -15.93 2.50 -5.80
C ALA A 151 -16.35 3.90 -5.34
N VAL A 152 -16.46 4.83 -6.29
CA VAL A 152 -16.88 6.21 -6.03
C VAL A 152 -18.22 6.44 -6.71
N ALA A 153 -19.22 6.89 -5.96
CA ALA A 153 -20.50 7.31 -6.50
C ALA A 153 -20.92 8.63 -5.85
N ALA A 154 -21.12 9.66 -6.68
CA ALA A 154 -21.36 11.03 -6.22
C ALA A 154 -20.28 11.50 -5.23
N ASP A 155 -20.66 11.71 -3.97
CA ASP A 155 -19.81 12.16 -2.86
C ASP A 155 -19.40 11.03 -1.91
N THR A 156 -19.71 9.77 -2.27
CA THR A 156 -19.52 8.61 -1.40
C THR A 156 -18.47 7.65 -1.96
N VAL A 157 -17.56 7.20 -1.09
CA VAL A 157 -16.56 6.16 -1.39
C VAL A 157 -16.95 4.87 -0.66
N PHE A 158 -17.00 3.78 -1.40
CA PHE A 158 -17.26 2.43 -0.90
C PHE A 158 -15.98 1.60 -0.97
N VAL A 159 -15.70 0.85 0.09
CA VAL A 159 -14.55 -0.07 0.20
C VAL A 159 -14.99 -1.38 0.84
N SER A 160 -14.25 -2.46 0.56
CA SER A 160 -14.53 -3.82 1.07
C SER A 160 -13.26 -4.60 1.38
#